data_AF-A0A5K3FRH4-F1
#
_entry.id   AF-A0A5K3FRH4-F1
#
_cell.length_a   1.000
_cell.length_b   1.000
_cell.length_c   1.000
_cell.angle_alpha   90.00
_cell.angle_beta   90.00
_cell.angle_gamma   90.00
#
_symmetry.space_group_name_H-M   'P 1'
#
loop_
_entity.id
_entity.type
_entity.pdbx_description
1 polymer ?
#
loop_
_entity_poly.entity_id
_entity_poly.type
_entity_poly.pdbx_seq_one_letter_code
_entity_poly.pdbx_strand_id
1 'polypeptide(L)'
;MSRRVRLIEPPPPATKGVADTRQLANLGLVSAASPRLLSLLLARLGGLLTDDVEATRLLACTGLALLFGGIYSGGSEEAVGSVGEPTPDQRYVPGAFLRSPAWFLPLLDTDGVEEVDIEGYGDKMPGLTTPLPGSLGDKVYKFYPCLLKALDDASDEVRLRAADVFVTWFWVMAPNLTERPPPVAKTTAAATAAAAPPPTEDSKSRCINPVFSSVFEDLCSSIVVHLDDSDGLIRAAVARIVLRMAQLSPATVQKVLSSARERHRSPELCEALLETLNWTCI
;
A
#
# COMPACT_ATOMS: atom_id res chain seq x y z
N MET A 1 0.15 15.97 30.67
CA MET A 1 1.17 15.08 30.07
C MET A 1 0.94 15.10 28.57
N SER A 2 1.86 15.68 27.79
CA SER A 2 1.71 15.78 26.34
C SER A 2 1.90 14.40 25.72
N ARG A 3 0.99 13.99 24.82
CA ARG A 3 1.00 12.67 24.17
C ARG A 3 1.60 12.75 22.76
N ARG A 4 2.73 13.44 22.59
CA ARG A 4 3.45 13.46 21.31
C ARG A 4 4.34 12.22 21.19
N VAL A 5 4.26 11.55 20.04
CA VAL A 5 5.15 10.41 19.72
C VAL A 5 6.29 10.95 18.86
N ARG A 6 7.50 10.92 19.41
CA ARG A 6 8.73 11.19 18.65
C ARG A 6 9.03 9.99 17.77
N LEU A 7 9.16 10.22 16.47
CA LEU A 7 9.37 9.14 15.53
C LEU A 7 10.85 8.83 15.35
N ILE A 8 11.75 9.82 15.52
CA ILE A 8 13.18 9.71 15.17
C ILE A 8 14.06 10.65 16.00
N GLU A 9 15.16 10.11 16.53
CA GLU A 9 16.37 10.86 16.84
C GLU A 9 17.44 10.49 15.79
N PRO A 10 18.27 11.45 15.30
CA PRO A 10 19.32 11.15 14.34
C PRO A 10 20.28 10.10 14.92
N PRO A 11 20.65 9.05 14.16
CA PRO A 11 21.50 8.00 14.69
C PRO A 11 22.90 8.55 15.02
N PRO A 12 23.50 8.19 16.17
CA PRO A 12 24.90 8.49 16.42
C PRO A 12 25.78 7.76 15.37
N PRO A 13 26.94 8.33 15.00
CA PRO A 13 27.80 7.76 13.96
C PRO A 13 28.20 6.33 14.32
N ALA A 14 27.87 5.39 13.42
CA ALA A 14 28.11 3.97 13.63
C ALA A 14 29.61 3.65 13.54
N THR A 15 30.31 3.70 14.67
CA THR A 15 31.58 2.99 14.84
C THR A 15 31.34 1.73 15.66
N LYS A 16 31.16 0.60 14.96
CA LYS A 16 31.66 -0.76 15.24
C LYS A 16 30.63 -1.85 14.89
N GLY A 17 31.09 -2.75 14.00
CA GLY A 17 30.70 -4.16 13.98
C GLY A 17 29.30 -4.48 13.46
N VAL A 18 29.12 -4.49 12.13
CA VAL A 18 27.93 -5.08 11.50
C VAL A 18 28.20 -6.56 11.26
N ALA A 19 27.45 -7.44 11.94
CA ALA A 19 27.45 -8.87 11.65
C ALA A 19 26.41 -9.18 10.55
N ASP A 20 26.85 -9.88 9.51
CA ASP A 20 26.06 -10.21 8.33
C ASP A 20 25.10 -11.39 8.61
N THR A 21 23.89 -11.07 9.06
CA THR A 21 22.79 -12.02 9.18
C THR A 21 22.11 -12.14 7.83
N ARG A 22 22.37 -13.23 7.10
CA ARG A 22 21.85 -13.57 5.76
C ARG A 22 20.31 -13.70 5.62
N GLN A 23 19.52 -13.05 6.47
CA GLN A 23 18.13 -12.71 6.19
C GLN A 23 18.14 -11.46 5.29
N LEU A 24 17.15 -11.28 4.42
CA LEU A 24 17.09 -10.16 3.46
C LEU A 24 17.01 -8.78 4.17
N ALA A 25 18.15 -8.31 4.67
CA ALA A 25 18.32 -7.09 5.46
C ALA A 25 17.95 -5.82 4.68
N ASN A 26 17.85 -5.91 3.35
CA ASN A 26 17.63 -4.76 2.47
C ASN A 26 16.24 -4.13 2.60
N LEU A 27 15.20 -4.88 3.02
CA LEU A 27 13.85 -4.32 3.28
C LEU A 27 13.74 -3.66 4.66
N GLY A 28 14.65 -4.00 5.59
CA GLY A 28 14.77 -3.34 6.89
C GLY A 28 15.19 -1.86 6.79
N LEU A 29 15.90 -1.47 5.71
CA LEU A 29 16.31 -0.09 5.47
C LEU A 29 15.12 0.86 5.33
N VAL A 30 14.05 0.44 4.66
CA VAL A 30 12.83 1.25 4.52
C VAL A 30 12.14 1.44 5.87
N SER A 31 12.17 0.41 6.71
CA SER A 31 11.63 0.43 8.09
C SER A 31 12.45 1.29 9.04
N ALA A 32 13.72 1.54 8.72
CA ALA A 32 14.64 2.38 9.47
C ALA A 32 14.70 3.83 8.95
N ALA A 33 14.16 4.11 7.75
CA ALA A 33 14.18 5.43 7.14
C ALA A 33 13.16 6.39 7.78
N SER A 34 13.49 7.69 7.77
CA SER A 34 12.56 8.67 8.31
C SER A 34 11.31 8.86 7.47
N PRO A 35 10.13 9.13 8.07
CA PRO A 35 8.94 9.54 7.33
C PRO A 35 9.19 10.69 6.35
N ARG A 36 10.05 11.66 6.73
CA ARG A 36 10.49 12.72 5.83
C ARG A 36 11.34 12.19 4.68
N LEU A 37 12.32 11.33 4.96
CA LEU A 37 13.19 10.73 3.95
C LEU A 37 12.38 9.87 2.97
N LEU A 38 11.44 9.07 3.47
CA LEU A 38 10.50 8.28 2.66
C LEU A 38 9.65 9.19 1.76
N SER A 39 9.15 10.31 2.32
CA SER A 39 8.42 11.30 1.54
C SER A 39 9.28 11.94 0.43
N LEU A 40 10.53 12.28 0.73
CA LEU A 40 11.45 12.87 -0.24
C LEU A 40 11.86 11.87 -1.32
N LEU A 41 12.12 10.61 -0.93
CA LEU A 41 12.41 9.51 -1.85
C LEU A 41 11.24 9.29 -2.81
N LEU A 42 10.01 9.18 -2.30
CA LEU A 42 8.82 9.01 -3.14
C LEU A 42 8.67 10.16 -4.15
N ALA A 43 8.86 11.41 -3.70
CA ALA A 43 8.80 12.58 -4.58
C ALA A 43 9.89 12.58 -5.65
N ARG A 44 11.12 12.20 -5.29
CA ARG A 44 12.25 12.13 -6.24
C ARG A 44 12.07 11.01 -7.26
N LEU A 45 11.68 9.82 -6.81
CA LEU A 45 11.39 8.71 -7.70
C LEU A 45 10.20 9.03 -8.63
N GLY A 46 9.17 9.70 -8.13
CA GLY A 46 8.06 10.18 -8.97
C GLY A 46 8.51 11.16 -10.06
N GLY A 47 9.43 12.07 -9.75
CA GLY A 47 10.01 12.97 -10.77
C GLY A 47 10.86 12.24 -11.81
N LEU A 48 11.66 11.25 -11.38
CA LEU A 48 12.46 10.42 -12.29
C LEU A 48 11.60 9.51 -13.18
N LEU A 49 10.40 9.14 -12.73
CA LEU A 49 9.47 8.31 -13.51
C LEU A 49 8.95 9.02 -14.76
N THR A 50 8.99 10.35 -14.80
CA THR A 50 8.55 11.16 -15.95
C THR A 50 9.72 11.85 -16.65
N ASP A 51 10.94 11.39 -16.41
CA ASP A 51 12.15 11.96 -16.98
C ASP A 51 12.32 11.54 -18.46
N ASP A 52 13.03 12.35 -19.24
CA ASP A 52 13.21 12.13 -20.68
C ASP A 52 14.08 10.90 -20.97
N VAL A 53 14.94 10.55 -20.02
CA VAL A 53 15.89 9.43 -20.15
C VAL A 53 15.23 8.12 -19.71
N GLU A 54 15.14 7.14 -20.61
CA GLU A 54 14.56 5.83 -20.29
C GLU A 54 15.23 5.15 -19.08
N ALA A 55 16.56 5.22 -18.99
CA ALA A 55 17.31 4.64 -17.89
C ALA A 55 16.94 5.23 -16.51
N THR A 56 16.58 6.51 -16.44
CA THR A 56 16.16 7.14 -15.16
C THR A 56 14.73 6.75 -14.81
N ARG A 57 13.83 6.57 -15.78
CA ARG A 57 12.50 5.99 -15.56
C ARG A 57 12.58 4.55 -15.08
N LEU A 58 13.46 3.73 -15.65
CA LEU A 58 13.68 2.35 -15.21
C LEU A 58 14.25 2.27 -13.78
N LEU A 59 15.20 3.17 -13.46
CA LEU A 59 15.71 3.33 -12.10
C LEU A 59 14.59 3.73 -11.13
N ALA A 60 13.72 4.65 -11.55
CA ALA A 60 12.56 5.07 -10.77
C ALA A 60 11.62 3.91 -10.49
N CYS A 61 11.24 3.13 -11.51
CA CYS A 61 10.39 1.95 -11.33
C CYS A 61 11.01 0.96 -10.34
N THR A 62 12.30 0.66 -10.49
CA THR A 62 13.01 -0.27 -9.59
C THR A 62 13.00 0.26 -8.15
N GLY A 63 13.32 1.55 -7.96
CA GLY A 63 13.30 2.19 -6.66
C GLY A 63 11.91 2.22 -6.02
N LEU A 64 10.86 2.45 -6.80
CA LEU A 64 9.47 2.47 -6.32
C LEU A 64 8.99 1.09 -5.92
N ALA A 65 9.31 0.05 -6.69
CA ALA A 65 8.96 -1.33 -6.35
C ALA A 65 9.59 -1.75 -5.01
N LEU A 66 10.87 -1.39 -4.80
CA LEU A 66 11.58 -1.63 -3.54
C LEU A 66 11.00 -0.80 -2.39
N LEU A 67 10.65 0.48 -2.64
CA LEU A 67 10.07 1.35 -1.64
C LEU A 67 8.70 0.86 -1.18
N PHE A 68 7.77 0.57 -2.10
CA PHE A 68 6.44 0.06 -1.74
C PHE A 68 6.50 -1.33 -1.14
N GLY A 69 7.35 -2.22 -1.69
CA GLY A 69 7.63 -3.52 -1.08
C GLY A 69 8.16 -3.38 0.34
N GLY A 70 9.10 -2.46 0.58
CA GLY A 70 9.62 -2.16 1.91
C GLY A 70 8.60 -1.55 2.86
N ILE A 71 7.70 -0.68 2.38
CA ILE A 71 6.59 -0.14 3.18
C ILE A 71 5.65 -1.26 3.61
N TYR A 72 5.29 -2.15 2.68
CA TYR A 72 4.44 -3.29 2.94
C TYR A 72 5.09 -4.28 3.92
N SER A 73 6.35 -4.67 3.67
CA SER A 73 7.09 -5.62 4.50
C SER A 73 7.50 -5.05 5.86
N GLY A 74 7.84 -3.77 5.96
CA GLY A 74 8.07 -3.08 7.23
C GLY A 74 6.83 -3.07 8.14
N GLY A 75 5.66 -3.24 7.54
CA GLY A 75 4.39 -3.52 8.21
C GLY A 75 4.21 -4.96 8.74
N SER A 76 5.02 -5.93 8.33
CA SER A 76 4.88 -7.36 8.67
C SER A 76 5.66 -7.74 9.93
N GLU A 77 5.07 -8.56 10.83
CA GLU A 77 5.64 -8.96 12.14
C GLU A 77 7.08 -9.50 12.05
N GLU A 78 7.42 -10.21 10.99
CA GLU A 78 8.71 -10.89 10.77
C GLU A 78 9.93 -9.97 10.59
N ALA A 79 9.73 -8.68 10.32
CA ALA A 79 10.83 -7.73 10.10
C ALA A 79 11.57 -7.33 11.41
N VAL A 80 11.14 -7.84 12.56
CA VAL A 80 11.76 -7.62 13.87
C VAL A 80 12.36 -8.94 14.34
N GLY A 81 13.68 -8.96 14.57
CA GLY A 81 14.33 -10.08 15.23
C GLY A 81 13.63 -10.45 16.54
N SER A 82 13.57 -11.75 16.85
CA SER A 82 12.92 -12.37 18.01
C SER A 82 12.86 -11.46 19.25
N VAL A 83 11.64 -11.32 19.79
CA VAL A 83 11.25 -10.54 20.96
C VAL A 83 12.18 -10.82 22.16
N GLY A 84 13.12 -9.92 22.41
CA GLY A 84 13.72 -9.75 23.73
C GLY A 84 12.84 -8.83 24.59
N GLU A 85 12.75 -9.08 25.89
CA GLU A 85 11.95 -8.28 26.82
C GLU A 85 12.24 -6.78 26.68
N PRO A 86 11.20 -5.92 26.61
CA PRO A 86 11.39 -4.48 26.47
C PRO A 86 12.03 -3.91 27.75
N THR A 87 13.25 -3.41 27.61
CA THR A 87 13.86 -2.58 28.66
C THR A 87 13.23 -1.19 28.63
N PRO A 88 13.06 -0.52 29.80
CA PRO A 88 12.31 0.75 29.90
C PRO A 88 12.90 1.93 29.10
N ASP A 89 14.11 1.80 28.54
CA ASP A 89 14.77 2.79 27.68
C ASP A 89 14.61 2.54 26.16
N GLN A 90 14.04 1.42 25.72
CA GLN A 90 13.83 1.14 24.30
C GLN A 90 12.53 1.78 23.78
N ARG A 91 12.58 3.09 23.51
CA ARG A 91 11.49 3.82 22.85
C ARG A 91 11.41 3.64 21.33
N TYR A 92 12.33 2.89 20.73
CA TYR A 92 12.43 2.72 19.29
C TYR A 92 12.40 1.24 18.89
N VAL A 93 11.37 0.86 18.15
CA VAL A 93 11.31 -0.41 17.42
C VAL A 93 11.33 -0.06 15.93
N PRO A 94 12.41 -0.38 15.19
CA PRO A 94 12.46 -0.22 13.73
C PRO A 94 11.19 -0.79 13.09
N GLY A 95 10.51 -0.01 12.25
CA GLY A 95 9.24 -0.41 11.60
C GLY A 95 7.93 -0.06 12.35
N ALA A 96 7.98 0.42 13.60
CA ALA A 96 6.76 0.77 14.36
C ALA A 96 5.89 1.86 13.69
N PHE A 97 6.51 2.81 12.98
CA PHE A 97 5.79 3.88 12.27
C PHE A 97 4.89 3.33 11.16
N LEU A 98 5.44 2.47 10.28
CA LEU A 98 4.73 1.88 9.15
C LEU A 98 3.71 0.81 9.58
N ARG A 99 3.89 0.23 10.79
CA ARG A 99 2.92 -0.66 11.44
C ARG A 99 1.79 0.07 12.18
N SER A 100 1.93 1.37 12.45
CA SER A 100 0.91 2.14 13.18
C SER A 100 0.09 3.02 12.22
N PRO A 101 -1.09 3.53 12.62
CA PRO A 101 -1.82 4.52 11.82
C PRO A 101 -1.09 5.88 11.67
N ALA A 102 0.06 6.09 12.33
CA ALA A 102 0.72 7.40 12.36
C ALA A 102 1.17 7.91 10.99
N TRP A 103 1.48 7.03 10.03
CA TRP A 103 1.85 7.47 8.68
C TRP A 103 0.68 8.06 7.88
N PHE A 104 -0.56 7.97 8.39
CA PHE A 104 -1.75 8.63 7.82
C PHE A 104 -1.96 10.03 8.39
N LEU A 105 -1.15 10.44 9.36
CA LEU A 105 -1.22 11.75 9.98
C LEU A 105 -0.12 12.67 9.42
N PRO A 106 -0.34 14.00 9.34
CA PRO A 106 0.68 14.94 8.92
C PRO A 106 1.86 14.93 9.89
N LEU A 107 3.07 14.97 9.36
CA LEU A 107 4.27 15.16 10.16
C LEU A 107 4.37 16.62 10.58
N LEU A 108 4.54 16.85 11.89
CA LEU A 108 4.97 18.11 12.44
C LEU A 108 6.49 18.12 12.50
N ASP A 109 7.07 19.21 12.00
CA ASP A 109 8.51 19.47 12.07
C ASP A 109 8.72 20.60 13.06
N THR A 110 9.22 20.27 14.25
CA THR A 110 9.59 21.24 15.28
C THR A 110 11.04 21.00 15.66
N ASP A 111 11.92 21.95 15.33
CA ASP A 111 13.35 21.93 15.67
C ASP A 111 14.09 20.64 15.22
N GLY A 112 13.76 20.12 14.04
CA GLY A 112 14.39 18.91 13.48
C GLY A 112 13.91 17.59 14.11
N VAL A 113 12.90 17.67 14.98
CA VAL A 113 12.21 16.51 15.53
C VAL A 113 10.96 16.24 14.70
N GLU A 114 10.91 15.05 14.08
CA GLU A 114 9.72 14.56 13.37
C GLU A 114 8.72 13.99 14.40
N GLU A 115 7.64 14.72 14.64
CA GLU A 115 6.56 14.32 15.54
C GLU A 115 5.24 14.20 14.78
N VAL A 116 4.34 13.39 15.30
CA VAL A 116 2.95 13.34 14.84
C VAL A 116 2.06 13.74 16.01
N ASP A 117 1.19 14.72 15.79
CA ASP A 117 0.20 15.10 16.78
C ASP A 117 -0.98 14.13 16.75
N ILE A 118 -1.10 13.38 17.83
CA ILE A 118 -2.20 12.45 18.08
C ILE A 118 -3.23 13.01 19.08
N GLU A 119 -2.97 14.17 19.70
CA GLU A 119 -3.83 14.77 20.74
C GLU A 119 -5.20 15.17 20.18
N GLY A 120 -5.24 15.66 18.94
CA GLY A 120 -6.50 16.03 18.26
C GLY A 120 -7.45 14.86 17.96
N TYR A 121 -7.00 13.61 18.07
CA TYR A 121 -7.75 12.42 17.63
C TYR A 121 -8.29 11.57 18.79
N GLY A 122 -7.78 11.74 20.02
CA GLY A 122 -8.29 11.10 21.24
C GLY A 122 -8.47 9.57 21.16
N ASP A 123 -9.42 9.02 21.93
CA ASP A 123 -9.77 7.58 21.94
C ASP A 123 -10.45 7.11 20.64
N LYS A 124 -10.70 8.03 19.69
CA LYS A 124 -11.18 7.74 18.33
C LYS A 124 -10.05 7.40 17.36
N MET A 125 -8.80 7.31 17.84
CA MET A 125 -7.68 6.82 17.04
C MET A 125 -7.74 5.30 16.84
N PRO A 126 -8.85 4.79 16.32
CA PRO A 126 -8.75 3.73 15.32
C PRO A 126 -9.83 3.93 14.23
N GLY A 127 -9.42 4.22 12.99
CA GLY A 127 -10.40 4.41 11.90
C GLY A 127 -10.03 5.36 10.77
N LEU A 128 -8.80 5.89 10.71
CA LEU A 128 -8.34 6.52 9.48
C LEU A 128 -8.18 5.43 8.39
N THR A 129 -9.26 5.15 7.68
CA THR A 129 -9.24 4.48 6.38
C THR A 129 -8.70 5.43 5.30
N THR A 130 -8.76 6.74 5.57
CA THR A 130 -8.31 7.80 4.67
C THR A 130 -7.05 8.48 5.25
N PRO A 131 -5.95 8.55 4.49
CA PRO A 131 -4.81 9.37 4.88
C PRO A 131 -5.16 10.87 4.90
N LEU A 132 -4.63 11.61 5.87
CA LEU A 132 -4.84 13.05 5.94
C LEU A 132 -3.90 13.82 5.00
N PRO A 133 -4.34 14.97 4.48
CA PRO A 133 -3.54 15.80 3.59
C PRO A 133 -2.13 16.05 4.12
N GLY A 134 -1.12 15.79 3.29
CA GLY A 134 0.29 16.04 3.62
C GLY A 134 1.00 14.94 4.41
N SER A 135 0.27 13.92 4.88
CA SER A 135 0.86 12.70 5.47
C SER A 135 1.65 11.88 4.43
N LEU A 136 2.47 10.94 4.90
CA LEU A 136 3.13 9.98 4.01
C LEU A 136 2.08 9.12 3.28
N GLY A 137 1.06 8.65 4.00
CA GLY A 137 -0.04 7.86 3.45
C GLY A 137 -0.79 8.60 2.34
N ASP A 138 -1.00 9.91 2.47
CA ASP A 138 -1.67 10.73 1.44
C ASP A 138 -0.83 10.81 0.16
N LYS A 139 0.50 10.95 0.30
CA LYS A 139 1.41 10.96 -0.84
C LYS A 139 1.47 9.60 -1.54
N VAL A 140 1.48 8.51 -0.77
CA VAL A 140 1.43 7.14 -1.33
C VAL A 140 0.09 6.91 -2.03
N TYR A 141 -1.03 7.26 -1.39
CA TYR A 141 -2.37 7.14 -1.97
C TYR A 141 -2.48 7.91 -3.28
N LYS A 142 -2.03 9.17 -3.33
CA LYS A 142 -2.10 10.03 -4.53
C LYS A 142 -1.04 9.71 -5.59
N PHE A 143 -0.27 8.65 -5.43
CA PHE A 143 0.82 8.31 -6.36
C PHE A 143 0.33 7.57 -7.62
N TYR A 144 -0.82 6.88 -7.57
CA TYR A 144 -1.30 6.07 -8.69
C TYR A 144 -1.39 6.77 -10.05
N PRO A 145 -1.68 8.10 -10.17
CA PRO A 145 -1.70 8.76 -11.48
C PRO A 145 -0.32 8.78 -12.16
N CYS A 146 0.77 8.79 -11.38
CA CYS A 146 2.12 8.69 -11.94
C CYS A 146 2.37 7.28 -12.51
N LEU A 147 1.84 6.25 -11.84
CA LEU A 147 1.95 4.87 -12.30
C LEU A 147 1.10 4.63 -13.57
N LEU A 148 -0.10 5.23 -13.65
CA LEU A 148 -0.92 5.17 -14.87
C LEU A 148 -0.17 5.75 -16.06
N LYS A 149 0.42 6.94 -15.90
CA LYS A 149 1.25 7.55 -16.96
C LYS A 149 2.43 6.66 -17.37
N ALA A 150 3.01 5.92 -16.44
CA ALA A 150 4.10 5.00 -16.75
C ALA A 150 3.64 3.71 -17.45
N LEU A 151 2.37 3.32 -17.34
CA LEU A 151 1.77 2.27 -18.18
C LEU A 151 1.53 2.76 -19.62
N ASP A 152 1.45 4.07 -19.83
CA ASP A 152 1.39 4.72 -21.15
C ASP A 152 2.78 5.03 -21.75
N ASP A 153 3.87 4.54 -21.14
CA ASP A 153 5.24 4.86 -21.60
C ASP A 153 5.52 4.30 -23.00
N ALA A 154 6.37 5.00 -23.77
CA ALA A 154 6.79 4.53 -25.09
C ALA A 154 7.72 3.29 -25.03
N SER A 155 8.42 3.07 -23.90
CA SER A 155 9.26 1.89 -23.69
C SER A 155 8.47 0.74 -23.07
N ASP A 156 8.46 -0.40 -23.75
CA ASP A 156 7.84 -1.63 -23.25
C ASP A 156 8.43 -2.07 -21.90
N GLU A 157 9.75 -1.93 -21.72
CA GLU A 157 10.40 -2.27 -20.45
C GLU A 157 9.91 -1.34 -19.33
N VAL A 158 9.75 -0.04 -19.59
CA VAL A 158 9.19 0.88 -18.57
C VAL A 158 7.77 0.49 -18.22
N ARG A 159 6.93 0.16 -19.20
CA ARG A 159 5.54 -0.30 -18.98
C ARG A 159 5.48 -1.59 -18.15
N LEU A 160 6.35 -2.56 -18.44
CA LEU A 160 6.47 -3.79 -17.65
C LEU A 160 6.87 -3.51 -16.21
N ARG A 161 7.88 -2.67 -15.99
CA ARG A 161 8.32 -2.30 -14.64
C ARG A 161 7.28 -1.46 -13.90
N ALA A 162 6.55 -0.59 -14.60
CA ALA A 162 5.46 0.19 -14.03
C ALA A 162 4.32 -0.73 -13.54
N ALA A 163 4.01 -1.79 -14.29
CA ALA A 163 3.04 -2.79 -13.85
C ALA A 163 3.46 -3.51 -12.56
N ASP A 164 4.75 -3.86 -12.41
CA ASP A 164 5.28 -4.42 -11.17
C ASP A 164 5.19 -3.44 -10.00
N VAL A 165 5.52 -2.16 -10.24
CA VAL A 165 5.36 -1.10 -9.24
C VAL A 165 3.89 -0.99 -8.82
N PHE A 166 2.95 -1.04 -9.77
CA PHE A 166 1.52 -1.01 -9.48
C PHE A 166 1.07 -2.13 -8.56
N VAL A 167 1.56 -3.36 -8.78
CA VAL A 167 1.27 -4.50 -7.90
C VAL A 167 1.77 -4.24 -6.48
N THR A 168 3.02 -3.79 -6.33
CA THR A 168 3.58 -3.50 -4.99
C THR A 168 2.91 -2.32 -4.31
N TRP A 169 2.56 -1.26 -5.04
CA TRP A 169 1.76 -0.14 -4.55
C TRP A 169 0.39 -0.62 -4.06
N PHE A 170 -0.26 -1.51 -4.82
CA PHE A 170 -1.56 -2.04 -4.45
C PHE A 170 -1.50 -2.86 -3.16
N TRP A 171 -0.41 -3.59 -2.88
CA TRP A 171 -0.22 -4.27 -1.60
C TRP A 171 -0.20 -3.31 -0.41
N VAL A 172 0.42 -2.14 -0.57
CA VAL A 172 0.44 -1.09 0.46
C VAL A 172 -0.95 -0.49 0.64
N MET A 173 -1.69 -0.27 -0.44
CA MET A 173 -2.95 0.48 -0.41
C MET A 173 -4.18 -0.36 -0.11
N ALA A 174 -4.23 -1.61 -0.58
CA ALA A 174 -5.39 -2.50 -0.45
C ALA A 174 -5.93 -2.60 0.99
N PRO A 175 -5.09 -2.74 2.05
CA PRO A 175 -5.57 -2.75 3.43
C PRO A 175 -6.24 -1.47 3.94
N ASN A 176 -6.03 -0.37 3.24
CA ASN A 176 -6.51 0.97 3.59
C ASN A 176 -7.76 1.35 2.79
N LEU A 177 -7.98 0.69 1.64
CA LEU A 177 -9.18 0.88 0.81
C LEU A 177 -10.40 0.10 1.31
N THR A 178 -10.21 -0.86 2.23
CA THR A 178 -11.28 -1.73 2.73
C THR A 178 -11.97 -1.17 3.96
N GLU A 179 -13.24 -1.49 4.15
CA GLU A 179 -13.94 -1.20 5.41
C GLU A 179 -13.21 -1.91 6.57
N ARG A 180 -12.94 -1.17 7.65
CA ARG A 180 -12.49 -1.77 8.92
C ARG A 180 -13.62 -1.66 9.94
N PRO A 181 -13.88 -2.72 10.73
CA PRO A 181 -14.82 -2.64 11.84
C PRO A 181 -14.40 -1.50 12.78
N PRO A 182 -15.35 -0.74 13.35
CA PRO A 182 -15.02 0.21 14.38
C PRO A 182 -14.31 -0.54 15.52
N PRO A 183 -13.23 0.03 16.04
CA PRO A 183 -12.33 -0.58 17.02
C PRO A 183 -12.90 -0.74 18.42
N VAL A 184 -13.99 -0.03 18.69
CA VAL A 184 -14.75 -0.16 19.92
C VAL A 184 -16.14 -0.57 19.48
N ALA A 185 -16.52 -1.81 19.79
CA ALA A 185 -17.90 -2.23 19.73
C ALA A 185 -18.70 -1.20 20.52
N LYS A 186 -19.68 -0.54 19.87
CA LYS A 186 -20.58 0.40 20.54
C LYS A 186 -21.14 -0.32 21.76
N THR A 187 -20.63 0.02 22.94
CA THR A 187 -21.15 -0.53 24.19
C THR A 187 -22.44 0.21 24.48
N THR A 188 -23.48 -0.15 23.74
CA THR A 188 -24.85 0.26 24.01
C THR A 188 -25.69 -1.00 24.08
N ALA A 189 -25.77 -1.52 25.30
CA ALA A 189 -26.89 -2.24 25.92
C ALA A 189 -26.34 -3.39 26.77
N ALA A 190 -26.41 -3.21 28.09
CA ALA A 190 -26.42 -4.33 29.01
C ALA A 190 -27.66 -5.19 28.71
N ALA A 191 -27.46 -6.44 28.31
CA ALA A 191 -28.32 -7.57 28.68
C ALA A 191 -27.77 -8.90 28.13
N THR A 192 -27.56 -9.82 29.07
CA THR A 192 -27.54 -11.28 28.92
C THR A 192 -26.46 -11.94 28.06
N ALA A 193 -25.49 -12.54 28.76
CA ALA A 193 -24.64 -13.61 28.29
C ALA A 193 -25.47 -14.77 27.73
N ALA A 194 -25.50 -14.88 26.40
CA ALA A 194 -25.75 -16.13 25.70
C ALA A 194 -24.59 -16.30 24.72
N ALA A 195 -23.97 -17.47 24.75
CA ALA A 195 -22.75 -17.81 24.03
C ALA A 195 -22.76 -17.29 22.58
N ALA A 196 -21.86 -16.36 22.29
CA ALA A 196 -21.58 -15.97 20.93
C ALA A 196 -21.11 -17.22 20.17
N PRO A 197 -21.70 -17.53 19.00
CA PRO A 197 -21.24 -18.66 18.19
C PRO A 197 -19.76 -18.43 17.80
N PRO A 198 -18.98 -19.51 17.61
CA PRO A 198 -17.60 -19.38 17.16
C PRO A 198 -17.55 -18.56 15.86
N PRO A 199 -16.50 -17.74 15.66
CA PRO A 199 -16.39 -16.93 14.45
C PRO A 199 -16.41 -17.85 13.23
N THR A 200 -17.47 -17.78 12.45
CA THR A 200 -17.58 -18.49 11.19
C THR A 200 -16.54 -17.92 10.22
N GLU A 201 -15.80 -18.80 9.54
CA GLU A 201 -14.69 -18.46 8.64
C GLU A 201 -15.11 -17.63 7.41
N ASP A 202 -16.41 -17.38 7.22
CA ASP A 202 -17.01 -16.67 6.09
C ASP A 202 -16.87 -15.12 6.12
N SER A 203 -16.22 -14.55 7.14
CA SER A 203 -16.14 -13.09 7.34
C SER A 203 -14.96 -12.39 6.61
N LYS A 204 -14.28 -13.05 5.67
CA LYS A 204 -13.06 -12.53 5.01
C LYS A 204 -13.30 -11.81 3.67
N SER A 205 -14.54 -11.50 3.30
CA SER A 205 -14.81 -10.64 2.16
C SER A 205 -14.46 -9.20 2.51
N ARG A 206 -13.22 -8.80 2.22
CA ARG A 206 -12.75 -7.43 2.27
C ARG A 206 -13.53 -6.61 1.24
N CYS A 207 -14.62 -5.98 1.65
CA CYS A 207 -15.34 -5.03 0.81
C CYS A 207 -14.58 -3.70 0.75
N ILE A 208 -14.54 -3.12 -0.44
CA ILE A 208 -14.06 -1.75 -0.61
C ILE A 208 -14.95 -0.78 0.17
N ASN A 209 -14.34 0.20 0.84
CA ASN A 209 -15.09 1.27 1.49
C ASN A 209 -15.82 2.11 0.42
N PRO A 210 -17.14 2.36 0.57
CA PRO A 210 -17.95 3.12 -0.39
C PRO A 210 -17.36 4.48 -0.79
N VAL A 211 -16.60 5.12 0.09
CA VAL A 211 -15.92 6.41 -0.19
C VAL A 211 -14.91 6.29 -1.33
N PHE A 212 -14.33 5.11 -1.53
CA PHE A 212 -13.33 4.86 -2.58
C PHE A 212 -13.91 4.18 -3.82
N SER A 213 -15.19 3.79 -3.83
CA SER A 213 -15.77 2.98 -4.91
C SER A 213 -15.65 3.63 -6.30
N SER A 214 -15.92 4.93 -6.41
CA SER A 214 -15.78 5.65 -7.69
C SER A 214 -14.33 5.73 -8.14
N VAL A 215 -13.43 6.15 -7.25
CA VAL A 215 -11.99 6.25 -7.54
C VAL A 215 -11.41 4.90 -7.95
N PHE A 216 -11.86 3.82 -7.32
CA PHE A 216 -11.44 2.47 -7.64
C PHE A 216 -11.98 1.99 -8.98
N GLU A 217 -13.24 2.29 -9.32
CA GLU A 217 -13.82 1.98 -10.63
C GLU A 217 -13.10 2.76 -11.75
N ASP A 218 -12.80 4.04 -11.54
CA ASP A 218 -12.04 4.88 -12.48
C ASP A 218 -10.62 4.35 -12.68
N LEU A 219 -9.94 3.98 -11.58
CA LEU A 219 -8.62 3.36 -11.62
C LEU A 219 -8.66 2.01 -12.37
N CYS A 220 -9.64 1.17 -12.08
CA CYS A 220 -9.82 -0.12 -12.74
C CYS A 220 -10.04 0.06 -14.25
N SER A 221 -10.89 1.01 -14.62
CA SER A 221 -11.16 1.34 -16.03
C SER A 221 -9.91 1.83 -16.74
N SER A 222 -9.09 2.64 -16.06
CA SER A 222 -7.82 3.16 -16.60
C SER A 222 -6.75 2.07 -16.74
N ILE A 223 -6.77 1.01 -15.93
CA ILE A 223 -5.81 -0.10 -16.01
C ILE A 223 -6.23 -1.11 -17.08
N VAL A 224 -7.53 -1.42 -17.16
CA VAL A 224 -8.05 -2.50 -18.01
C VAL A 224 -7.83 -2.24 -19.50
N VAL A 225 -7.76 -0.99 -19.95
CA VAL A 225 -7.45 -0.66 -21.36
C VAL A 225 -6.11 -1.25 -21.83
N HIS A 226 -5.14 -1.42 -20.91
CA HIS A 226 -3.83 -2.00 -21.22
C HIS A 226 -3.86 -3.53 -21.36
N LEU A 227 -5.01 -4.18 -21.10
CA LEU A 227 -5.19 -5.59 -21.47
C LEU A 227 -5.34 -5.78 -22.99
N ASP A 228 -5.56 -4.71 -23.78
CA ASP A 228 -5.57 -4.76 -25.26
C ASP A 228 -4.22 -4.33 -25.87
N ASP A 229 -3.14 -4.38 -25.10
CA ASP A 229 -1.81 -4.07 -25.61
C ASP A 229 -1.41 -5.03 -26.74
N SER A 230 -0.59 -4.58 -27.69
CA SER A 230 -0.03 -5.47 -28.72
C SER A 230 0.93 -6.52 -28.15
N ASP A 231 1.66 -6.18 -27.09
CA ASP A 231 2.63 -7.04 -26.44
C ASP A 231 1.98 -7.97 -25.40
N GLY A 232 2.21 -9.28 -25.54
CA GLY A 232 1.63 -10.29 -24.64
C GLY A 232 2.17 -10.28 -23.20
N LEU A 233 3.42 -9.85 -23.00
CA LEU A 233 4.01 -9.72 -21.66
C LEU A 233 3.39 -8.54 -20.91
N ILE A 234 3.14 -7.42 -21.60
CA ILE A 234 2.45 -6.27 -21.01
C ILE A 234 1.03 -6.64 -20.62
N ARG A 235 0.28 -7.31 -21.53
CA ARG A 235 -1.05 -7.83 -21.22
C ARG A 235 -1.04 -8.73 -19.98
N ALA A 236 -0.08 -9.66 -19.88
CA ALA A 236 0.06 -10.54 -18.72
C ALA A 236 0.44 -9.78 -17.43
N ALA A 237 1.29 -8.76 -17.52
CA ALA A 237 1.66 -7.92 -16.39
C ALA A 237 0.47 -7.12 -15.86
N VAL A 238 -0.33 -6.53 -16.74
CA VAL A 238 -1.56 -5.79 -16.40
C VAL A 238 -2.61 -6.73 -15.82
N ALA A 239 -2.76 -7.95 -16.36
CA ALA A 239 -3.67 -8.95 -15.80
C ALA A 239 -3.37 -9.27 -14.33
N ARG A 240 -2.08 -9.30 -13.92
CA ARG A 240 -1.72 -9.45 -12.50
C ARG A 240 -2.28 -8.32 -11.65
N ILE A 241 -2.25 -7.06 -12.12
CA ILE A 241 -2.81 -5.92 -11.40
C ILE A 241 -4.33 -6.10 -11.25
N VAL A 242 -5.03 -6.44 -12.34
CA VAL A 242 -6.48 -6.64 -12.35
C VAL A 242 -6.90 -7.76 -11.39
N LEU A 243 -6.17 -8.87 -11.34
CA LEU A 243 -6.42 -9.94 -10.39
C LEU A 243 -6.23 -9.50 -8.93
N ARG A 244 -5.28 -8.60 -8.65
CA ARG A 244 -5.16 -7.99 -7.31
C ARG A 244 -6.33 -7.07 -7.00
N MET A 245 -6.78 -6.28 -7.96
CA MET A 245 -7.97 -5.43 -7.81
C MET A 245 -9.23 -6.27 -7.52
N ALA A 246 -9.37 -7.41 -8.19
CA ALA A 246 -10.50 -8.31 -7.98
C ALA A 246 -10.57 -8.87 -6.55
N GLN A 247 -9.44 -8.96 -5.83
CA GLN A 247 -9.43 -9.37 -4.42
C GLN A 247 -10.13 -8.35 -3.50
N LEU A 248 -10.31 -7.10 -3.94
CA LEU A 248 -11.02 -6.05 -3.18
C LEU A 248 -12.48 -5.87 -3.61
N SER A 249 -12.74 -5.91 -4.91
CA SER A 249 -14.10 -5.78 -5.44
C SER A 249 -14.24 -6.59 -6.73
N PRO A 250 -14.57 -7.89 -6.65
CA PRO A 250 -14.79 -8.72 -7.83
C PRO A 250 -15.88 -8.14 -8.73
N ALA A 251 -16.97 -7.61 -8.14
CA ALA A 251 -18.09 -7.06 -8.87
C ALA A 251 -17.71 -5.84 -9.73
N THR A 252 -16.93 -4.89 -9.18
CA THR A 252 -16.46 -3.73 -9.96
C THR A 252 -15.54 -4.17 -11.09
N VAL A 253 -14.62 -5.10 -10.83
CA VAL A 253 -13.70 -5.61 -11.86
C VAL A 253 -14.45 -6.35 -12.97
N GLN A 254 -15.43 -7.20 -12.64
CA GLN A 254 -16.26 -7.89 -13.63
C GLN A 254 -17.04 -6.90 -14.51
N LYS A 255 -17.61 -5.84 -13.93
CA LYS A 255 -18.31 -4.79 -14.67
C LYS A 255 -17.38 -4.10 -15.67
N VAL A 256 -16.20 -3.68 -15.22
CA VAL A 256 -15.21 -2.98 -16.06
C VAL A 256 -14.66 -3.90 -17.14
N LEU A 257 -14.32 -5.15 -16.82
CA LEU A 257 -13.86 -6.14 -17.80
C LEU A 257 -14.91 -6.45 -18.86
N SER A 258 -16.19 -6.53 -18.49
CA SER A 258 -17.28 -6.77 -19.45
C SER A 258 -17.41 -5.62 -20.45
N SER A 259 -17.30 -4.38 -19.97
CA SER A 259 -17.30 -3.16 -20.79
C SER A 259 -16.07 -3.09 -21.71
N ALA A 260 -14.91 -3.51 -21.22
CA ALA A 260 -13.66 -3.53 -21.97
C ALA A 260 -13.63 -4.61 -23.05
N ARG A 261 -14.14 -5.81 -22.75
CA ARG A 261 -14.30 -6.92 -23.70
C ARG A 261 -15.00 -6.49 -24.99
N GLU A 262 -16.00 -5.62 -24.89
CA GLU A 262 -16.75 -5.13 -26.07
C GLU A 262 -15.97 -4.13 -26.93
N ARG A 263 -14.89 -3.55 -26.41
CA ARG A 263 -14.11 -2.48 -27.07
C ARG A 263 -12.71 -2.90 -27.48
N HIS A 264 -12.17 -3.95 -26.87
CA HIS A 264 -10.83 -4.46 -27.17
C HIS A 264 -10.78 -5.10 -28.55
N ARG A 265 -9.62 -5.00 -29.20
CA ARG A 265 -9.35 -5.71 -30.46
C ARG A 265 -9.29 -7.22 -30.23
N SER A 266 -8.80 -7.65 -29.07
CA SER A 266 -8.67 -9.04 -28.63
C SER A 266 -9.43 -9.25 -27.30
N PRO A 267 -10.68 -9.75 -27.35
CA PRO A 267 -11.51 -9.93 -26.15
C PRO A 267 -11.09 -11.15 -25.30
N GLU A 268 -10.27 -12.05 -25.84
CA GLU A 268 -10.01 -13.38 -25.27
C GLU A 268 -9.42 -13.31 -23.86
N LEU A 269 -8.54 -12.33 -23.61
CA LEU A 269 -7.95 -12.15 -22.28
C LEU A 269 -8.98 -11.64 -21.27
N CYS A 270 -9.88 -10.74 -21.67
CA CYS A 270 -10.97 -10.29 -20.81
C CYS A 270 -11.94 -11.43 -20.49
N GLU A 271 -12.25 -12.28 -21.48
CA GLU A 271 -13.09 -13.47 -21.29
C GLU A 271 -12.45 -14.46 -20.32
N ALA A 272 -11.17 -14.81 -20.52
CA ALA A 272 -10.45 -15.71 -19.62
C ALA A 272 -10.38 -15.17 -18.17
N LEU A 273 -10.19 -13.86 -18.00
CA LEU A 273 -10.23 -13.22 -16.68
C LEU A 273 -11.64 -13.26 -16.06
N LEU A 274 -12.69 -13.00 -16.84
CA LEU A 274 -14.08 -13.09 -16.37
C LEU A 274 -14.45 -14.51 -15.95
N GLU A 275 -14.06 -15.52 -16.73
CA GLU A 275 -14.23 -16.93 -16.39
C GLU A 275 -13.51 -17.27 -15.08
N THR A 276 -12.28 -16.79 -14.91
CA THR A 276 -11.51 -16.98 -13.67
C THR A 276 -12.21 -16.36 -12.47
N LEU A 277 -12.84 -15.19 -12.61
CA LEU A 277 -13.55 -14.52 -11.53
C LEU A 277 -14.91 -15.15 -11.20
N ASN A 278 -15.52 -15.82 -12.16
CA ASN A 278 -16.79 -16.53 -11.98
C ASN A 278 -16.58 -17.97 -11.47
N TRP A 279 -15.34 -18.45 -11.45
CA TRP A 279 -15.02 -19.79 -10.98
C TRP A 279 -15.24 -19.90 -9.46
N THR A 280 -16.39 -20.43 -9.07
CA THR A 280 -16.67 -20.90 -7.71
C THR A 280 -16.31 -22.38 -7.63
N CYS A 281 -15.36 -22.77 -6.78
CA CYS A 281 -15.15 -24.19 -6.47
C CYS A 281 -16.45 -24.79 -5.91
N ILE A 282 -16.95 -25.83 -6.58
CA ILE A 282 -18.05 -26.68 -6.12
C ILE A 282 -17.55 -27.59 -4.98
#